data_AF-A0A1F8NAH9-F1
#
_entry.id   AF-A0A1F8NAH9-F1
#
_cell.length_a   1.000
_cell.length_b   1.000
_cell.length_c   1.000
_cell.angle_alpha   90.00
_cell.angle_beta   90.00
_cell.angle_gamma   90.00
#
_symmetry.space_group_name_H-M   'P 1'
#
loop_
_entity.id
_entity.type
_entity.pdbx_description
1 polymer ?
#
loop_
_entity_poly.entity_id
_entity_poly.type
_entity_poly.pdbx_seq_one_letter_code
_entity_poly.pdbx_strand_id
1 'polypeptide(L)' 'MLKAGERGAGKTEIMYSANMSYTQIQKYLGFLVNHGFVDRVSVGNPHVHYQVTPKGAKLLESIGMITELLGFQDEYSV' A
#
# COMPACT_ATOMS: atom_id res chain seq x y z
N MET A 1 0.87 4.35 0.23
CA MET A 1 1.31 2.99 0.63
C MET A 1 0.45 1.89 0.02
N LEU A 2 -0.82 1.73 0.42
CA LEU A 2 -1.67 0.63 -0.06
C LEU A 2 -1.90 0.72 -1.59
N LYS A 3 -2.18 1.92 -2.14
CA LYS A 3 -2.26 2.16 -3.59
C LYS A 3 -0.99 1.71 -4.35
N ALA A 4 0.21 1.86 -3.77
CA ALA A 4 1.46 1.46 -4.42
C ALA A 4 1.56 -0.08 -4.63
N GLY A 5 0.82 -0.87 -3.85
CA GLY A 5 0.77 -2.33 -4.01
C GLY A 5 -0.21 -2.82 -5.08
N GLU A 6 -1.00 -1.96 -5.73
CA GLU A 6 -1.97 -2.38 -6.77
C GLU A 6 -1.28 -3.02 -7.98
N ARG A 7 -0.08 -2.56 -8.32
CA ARG A 7 0.78 -3.13 -9.37
C ARG A 7 1.87 -4.07 -8.82
N GLY A 8 1.88 -4.30 -7.51
CA GLY A 8 2.94 -5.01 -6.81
C GLY A 8 4.22 -4.18 -6.71
N ALA A 9 4.61 -3.76 -5.51
CA ALA A 9 5.78 -2.89 -5.31
C ALA A 9 6.75 -3.45 -4.28
N GLY A 10 8.03 -3.14 -4.46
CA GLY A 10 9.07 -3.47 -3.48
C GLY A 10 8.95 -2.63 -2.20
N LYS A 11 9.47 -3.11 -1.06
CA LYS A 11 9.44 -2.37 0.22
C LYS A 11 10.01 -0.95 0.08
N THR A 12 11.11 -0.80 -0.64
CA THR A 12 11.80 0.48 -0.84
C THR A 12 10.97 1.46 -1.69
N GLU A 13 10.33 0.96 -2.75
CA GLU A 13 9.44 1.76 -3.61
C GLU A 13 8.20 2.25 -2.83
N ILE A 14 7.62 1.38 -2.00
CA ILE A 14 6.49 1.76 -1.13
C ILE A 14 6.92 2.79 -0.08
N MET A 15 8.13 2.65 0.47
CA MET A 15 8.67 3.58 1.46
C MET A 15 8.83 4.99 0.89
N TYR A 16 9.45 5.11 -0.29
CA TYR A 16 9.64 6.40 -0.96
C TYR A 16 8.31 7.01 -1.42
N SER A 17 7.41 6.24 -2.02
CA SER A 17 6.11 6.76 -2.47
C SER A 17 5.19 7.20 -1.33
N ALA A 18 5.35 6.63 -0.13
CA ALA A 18 4.55 6.99 1.03
C ALA A 18 5.22 8.07 1.92
N ASN A 19 6.42 8.56 1.56
CA ASN A 19 7.23 9.46 2.37
C ASN A 19 7.39 8.98 3.83
N MET A 20 7.70 7.69 4.00
CA MET A 20 7.80 7.06 5.33
C MET A 20 9.23 6.69 5.68
N SER A 21 9.54 6.76 6.98
CA SER A 21 10.79 6.19 7.50
C SER A 21 10.78 4.66 7.45
N TYR A 22 11.96 4.04 7.57
CA TYR A 22 12.11 2.59 7.64
C TYR A 22 11.26 1.95 8.76
N THR A 23 11.19 2.59 9.93
CA THR A 23 10.44 2.08 11.08
C THR A 23 8.94 2.18 10.86
N GLN A 24 8.47 3.28 10.27
CA GLN A 24 7.07 3.48 9.93
C GLN A 24 6.61 2.44 8.89
N ILE A 25 7.34 2.29 7.79
CA ILE A 25 6.94 1.35 6.74
C ILE A 25 6.91 -0.08 7.26
N GLN A 26 7.87 -0.51 8.08
CA GLN A 26 7.88 -1.86 8.63
C GLN A 26 6.67 -2.13 9.53
N LYS A 27 6.27 -1.16 10.37
CA LYS A 27 5.08 -1.26 11.23
C LYS A 27 3.79 -1.36 10.41
N TYR A 28 3.58 -0.42 9.49
CA TYR A 28 2.33 -0.35 8.73
C TYR A 28 2.20 -1.48 7.70
N LEU A 29 3.28 -1.86 7.04
CA LEU A 29 3.27 -2.98 6.09
C LEU A 29 3.05 -4.31 6.83
N GLY A 30 3.64 -4.46 8.02
CA GLY A 30 3.33 -5.58 8.92
C GLY A 30 1.85 -5.63 9.30
N PHE A 31 1.24 -4.49 9.64
CA PHE A 31 -0.19 -4.40 9.91
C PHE A 31 -1.03 -4.85 8.70
N LEU A 32 -0.75 -4.32 7.51
CA LEU A 32 -1.52 -4.63 6.30
C LEU A 32 -1.42 -6.11 5.91
N VAL A 33 -0.24 -6.70 6.04
CA VAL A 33 -0.03 -8.14 5.79
C VAL A 33 -0.76 -8.99 6.82
N ASN A 34 -0.60 -8.69 8.11
CA ASN A 34 -1.24 -9.47 9.18
C ASN A 34 -2.76 -9.45 9.12
N HIS A 35 -3.36 -8.39 8.56
CA HIS A 35 -4.81 -8.27 8.42
C HIS A 35 -5.33 -8.69 7.03
N GLY A 36 -4.45 -9.20 6.15
CA GLY A 36 -4.81 -9.74 4.84
C GLY A 36 -5.22 -8.69 3.81
N PHE A 37 -4.76 -7.44 3.96
CA PHE A 37 -4.97 -6.38 2.96
C PHE A 37 -3.89 -6.40 1.87
N VAL A 38 -2.72 -6.98 2.18
CA VAL A 38 -1.57 -7.08 1.28
C VAL A 38 -0.91 -8.44 1.44
N ASP A 39 -0.55 -9.08 0.32
CA ASP A 39 0.24 -10.30 0.29
C ASP A 39 1.71 -10.03 -0.04
N ARG A 40 2.58 -10.93 0.42
CA ARG A 40 4.00 -10.95 0.03
C ARG A 40 4.18 -11.94 -1.11
N VAL A 41 4.54 -11.43 -2.28
CA VAL A 41 4.81 -12.22 -3.47
C VAL A 41 6.32 -12.29 -3.68
N SER A 42 6.88 -13.50 -3.71
CA SER A 42 8.29 -13.68 -4.06
C SER A 42 8.44 -13.55 -5.58
N VAL A 43 9.29 -12.62 -6.01
CA VAL A 43 9.61 -12.40 -7.44
C VAL A 43 11.04 -12.83 -7.77
N GLY A 44 11.69 -13.53 -6.84
CA GLY A 44 13.10 -13.95 -6.90
C GLY A 44 13.73 -13.87 -5.52
N ASN A 45 14.84 -14.57 -5.30
CA ASN A 45 15.59 -14.46 -4.04
C ASN A 45 16.62 -13.32 -4.19
N PRO A 46 16.62 -12.24 -3.38
CA PRO A 46 15.84 -11.98 -2.14
C PRO A 46 14.66 -10.99 -2.30
N HIS A 47 14.15 -10.79 -3.52
CA HIS A 47 13.16 -9.75 -3.82
C HIS A 47 11.72 -10.18 -3.49
N VAL A 48 11.08 -9.41 -2.60
CA VAL A 48 9.67 -9.56 -2.22
C VAL A 48 8.90 -8.34 -2.68
N HIS A 49 7.83 -8.57 -3.43
CA HIS A 49 6.83 -7.55 -3.75
C HIS A 49 5.65 -7.67 -2.81
N TYR A 50 5.01 -6.54 -2.57
CA TYR A 50 3.80 -6.43 -1.78
C TYR A 50 2.66 -6.14 -2.71
N GLN A 51 1.67 -7.03 -2.75
CA GLN A 51 0.53 -6.94 -3.67
C GLN A 51 -0.77 -6.78 -2.90
N VAL A 52 -1.61 -5.85 -3.34
CA VAL A 52 -2.93 -5.64 -2.75
C VAL A 52 -3.82 -6.87 -2.97
N THR A 53 -4.48 -7.33 -1.91
CA THR A 53 -5.46 -8.42 -1.99
C THR A 53 -6.83 -7.90 -2.42
N PRO A 54 -7.80 -8.76 -2.78
CA PRO A 54 -9.19 -8.33 -2.99
C PRO A 54 -9.80 -7.61 -1.78
N LYS A 55 -9.39 -7.99 -0.55
CA LYS A 55 -9.79 -7.30 0.69
C LYS A 55 -9.16 -5.92 0.78
N GLY A 56 -7.89 -5.79 0.40
CA GLY A 56 -7.19 -4.51 0.31
C GLY A 56 -7.80 -3.56 -0.73
N ALA A 57 -8.23 -4.07 -1.87
CA ALA A 57 -8.90 -3.28 -2.91
C ALA A 57 -10.21 -2.66 -2.39
N LYS A 58 -11.05 -3.44 -1.69
CA LYS A 58 -12.27 -2.92 -1.04
C LYS A 58 -11.98 -1.85 0.01
N LEU A 59 -10.87 -1.99 0.74
CA LEU A 59 -10.43 -0.95 1.68
C LEU A 59 -10.05 0.34 0.94
N LEU A 60 -9.35 0.25 -0.21
CA LEU A 60 -9.01 1.41 -1.04
C LEU A 60 -10.26 2.12 -1.57
N GLU A 61 -11.25 1.37 -2.04
CA GLU A 61 -12.54 1.94 -2.48
C GLU A 61 -13.22 2.70 -1.33
N SER A 62 -13.25 2.10 -0.13
CA SER A 62 -13.82 2.72 1.06
C SER A 62 -13.10 4.00 1.47
N ILE A 63 -11.77 3.99 1.42
CA ILE A 63 -10.95 5.19 1.67
C ILE A 63 -11.26 6.25 0.62
N GLY A 64 -11.32 5.88 -0.67
CA GLY A 64 -11.64 6.81 -1.76
C GLY A 64 -12.96 7.54 -1.55
N MET A 65 -14.03 6.80 -1.19
CA MET A 65 -15.33 7.39 -0.89
C MET A 65 -15.26 8.38 0.28
N ILE A 66 -14.56 8.04 1.37
CA ILE A 66 -14.41 8.92 2.53
C ILE A 66 -13.61 10.17 2.17
N THR A 67 -12.51 10.00 1.44
CA THR A 67 -11.64 11.09 0.99
C THR A 67 -12.39 12.08 0.09
N GLU A 68 -13.22 11.56 -0.83
CA GLU A 68 -14.12 12.36 -1.66
C GLU A 68 -15.13 13.14 -0.81
N LEU A 69 -15.80 12.48 0.14
CA LEU A 69 -16.76 13.13 1.05
C LEU A 69 -16.13 14.24 1.90
N LEU A 70 -14.85 14.08 2.27
CA LEU A 70 -14.10 15.08 3.02
C LEU A 70 -13.57 16.23 2.14
N GLY A 71 -13.77 16.18 0.82
CA GLY A 71 -13.32 17.21 -0.12
C GLY A 71 -11.80 17.20 -0.35
N PHE A 72 -11.12 16.10 0.00
CA PHE A 72 -9.71 15.92 -0.33
C PHE A 72 -9.61 15.49 -1.80
N GLN A 73 -9.54 16.45 -2.73
CA GLN A 73 -9.19 16.14 -4.12
C GLN A 73 -7.73 15.65 -4.16
N ASP A 74 -7.47 14.52 -4.83
CA ASP A 74 -6.13 13.96 -5.02
C ASP A 74 -5.25 14.98 -5.77
N GLU A 75 -4.40 15.73 -5.05
CA GLU A 75 -3.28 16.51 -5.61
C GLU A 75 -2.17 15.60 -6.19
N TYR A 76 -2.35 14.28 -6.17
CA TYR A 76 -1.40 13.32 -6.73
C TYR A 76 -1.79 12.90 -8.15
N SER A 77 -1.78 13.87 -9.06
CA SER A 77 -1.58 13.62 -10.49
C SER A 77 -0.19 14.12 -10.87
N VAL A 78 0.80 13.23 -10.82
CA VAL A 78 2.11 13.38 -11.49
C VAL A 78 2.38 12.10 -12.26
#